data_AF-A0A3B0B3G3-F1
#
_entry.id   AF-A0A3B0B3G3-F1
#
_cell.length_a   1.000
_cell.length_b   1.000
_cell.length_c   1.000
_cell.angle_alpha   90.00
_cell.angle_beta   90.00
_cell.angle_gamma   90.00
#
_symmetry.space_group_name_H-M   'P 1'
#
loop_
_entity.id
_entity.type
_entity.pdbx_description
1 polymer ?
#
loop_
_entity_poly.entity_id
_entity_poly.type
_entity_poly.pdbx_seq_one_letter_code
_entity_poly.pdbx_strand_id
1 'polypeptide(L)'
;MSDPEGTKPEKPTDVDEVVGNANAGLDAAAAAGADVPGGTTEAPANKPVDPDLAAFEAAEREHPGLFSSPSPVDSSAPSSETRASGESDASPIFVAPVAGGAVSRDDSDRDNTDRDNTDRDSTARVDTVRDHSDRDSTDRDYANGAYVPPTARHHEDSGIADAAYASSADDTETRVVPSEPTWAPASQTPQPIFVQAPEPPRDRGNRGTAGAIGLLATLAFAILYLAATLGLGALAGDVTGENIGEALVAPLMTWGYWTPVVVFFLGFWLLGAIINRGRWGLWVVFGIIVGIIAYAGHILGQLFEAPFWELTPTEGLDLVGEQLLAPLAIAAFVFARELTIWFGAWVARSGARKTELNDEAQREYERTLEAGPTLAR
;
A
#
# COMPACT_ATOMS: atom_id res chain seq x y z
N MET A 1 22.48 -26.78 50.39
CA MET A 1 22.62 -26.09 49.09
C MET A 1 23.27 -27.07 48.13
N SER A 2 22.49 -27.71 47.26
CA SER A 2 23.00 -28.51 46.15
C SER A 2 22.39 -27.96 44.87
N ASP A 3 23.27 -27.64 43.93
CA ASP A 3 23.05 -27.00 42.65
C ASP A 3 22.32 -27.96 41.68
N PRO A 4 21.26 -27.55 40.94
CA PRO A 4 20.65 -28.40 39.92
C PRO A 4 21.52 -28.46 38.67
N GLU A 5 21.87 -29.68 38.24
CA GLU A 5 22.60 -29.96 37.01
C GLU A 5 21.92 -29.32 35.79
N GLY A 6 22.67 -28.45 35.10
CA GLY A 6 22.24 -27.84 33.85
C GLY A 6 22.07 -28.87 32.73
N THR A 7 20.94 -28.79 32.04
CA THR A 7 20.66 -29.52 30.80
C THR A 7 21.70 -29.18 29.73
N LYS A 8 22.38 -30.19 29.19
CA LYS A 8 23.29 -30.03 28.05
C LYS A 8 22.46 -29.70 26.78
N PRO A 9 22.89 -28.75 25.95
CA PRO A 9 22.21 -28.49 24.68
C PRO A 9 22.40 -29.68 23.72
N GLU A 10 21.32 -30.10 23.07
CA GLU A 10 21.34 -31.11 22.02
C GLU A 10 22.27 -30.67 20.87
N LYS A 11 23.05 -31.64 20.37
CA LYS A 11 23.98 -31.45 19.26
C LYS A 11 23.17 -31.25 17.97
N PRO A 12 23.48 -30.24 17.13
CA PRO A 12 22.78 -30.08 15.85
C PRO A 12 23.03 -31.29 14.94
N THR A 13 21.97 -31.80 14.32
CA THR A 13 21.98 -32.90 13.37
C THR A 13 22.74 -32.52 12.10
N ASP A 14 23.52 -33.46 11.58
CA ASP A 14 24.35 -33.27 10.40
C ASP A 14 23.47 -33.20 9.13
N VAL A 15 23.90 -32.44 8.13
CA VAL A 15 23.13 -32.19 6.90
C VAL A 15 22.86 -33.50 6.16
N ASP A 16 23.80 -34.45 6.23
CA ASP A 16 23.68 -35.76 5.60
C ASP A 16 22.59 -36.64 6.26
N GLU A 17 22.33 -36.44 7.56
CA GLU A 17 21.26 -37.14 8.28
C GLU A 17 19.88 -36.59 7.90
N VAL A 18 19.78 -35.28 7.70
CA VAL A 18 18.56 -34.61 7.23
C VAL A 18 18.20 -35.04 5.80
N VAL A 19 19.20 -35.12 4.91
CA VAL A 19 19.01 -35.59 3.53
C VAL A 19 18.66 -37.07 3.50
N GLY A 20 19.26 -37.90 4.37
CA GLY A 20 18.90 -39.32 4.52
C GLY A 20 17.43 -39.52 4.93
N ASN A 21 16.94 -38.77 5.92
CA ASN A 21 15.55 -38.85 6.36
C ASN A 21 14.55 -38.34 5.32
N ALA A 22 14.91 -37.32 4.53
CA ALA A 22 14.06 -36.81 3.46
C ALA A 22 13.89 -37.83 2.32
N ASN A 23 14.97 -38.50 1.92
CA ASN A 23 14.92 -39.53 0.88
C ASN A 23 14.14 -40.77 1.32
N ALA A 24 14.28 -41.19 2.58
CA ALA A 24 13.49 -42.29 3.15
C ALA A 24 11.97 -42.01 3.13
N GLY A 25 11.56 -40.74 3.29
CA GLY A 25 10.17 -40.32 3.16
C GLY A 25 9.62 -40.42 1.74
N LEU A 26 10.47 -40.21 0.73
CA LEU A 26 10.09 -40.30 -0.69
C LEU A 26 9.85 -41.75 -1.13
N ASP A 27 10.70 -42.68 -0.68
CA ASP A 27 10.57 -44.11 -0.97
C ASP A 27 9.33 -44.72 -0.31
N ALA A 28 8.99 -44.27 0.91
CA ALA A 28 7.77 -44.67 1.60
C ALA A 28 6.49 -44.16 0.88
N ALA A 29 6.54 -42.97 0.28
CA ALA A 29 5.43 -42.41 -0.51
C ALA A 29 5.28 -43.12 -1.87
N ALA A 30 6.38 -43.51 -2.51
CA ALA A 30 6.35 -44.30 -3.74
C ALA A 30 5.78 -45.70 -3.51
N ALA A 31 6.10 -46.33 -2.37
CA ALA A 31 5.52 -47.63 -2.00
C ALA A 31 4.01 -47.54 -1.73
N ALA A 32 3.52 -46.42 -1.18
CA ALA A 32 2.09 -46.22 -0.90
C ALA A 32 1.22 -46.01 -2.17
N GLY A 33 1.83 -45.57 -3.28
CA GLY A 33 1.12 -45.38 -4.56
C GLY A 33 0.91 -46.66 -5.37
N ALA A 34 1.63 -47.74 -5.05
CA ALA A 34 1.61 -48.98 -5.83
C ALA A 34 0.50 -49.98 -5.44
N ASP A 35 -0.21 -49.74 -4.32
CA ASP A 35 -1.12 -50.71 -3.71
C ASP A 35 -2.62 -50.36 -3.84
N VAL A 36 -3.00 -49.60 -4.89
CA VAL A 36 -4.42 -49.32 -5.21
C VAL A 36 -4.96 -50.39 -6.17
N PRO A 37 -5.84 -51.33 -5.73
CA PRO A 37 -6.38 -52.36 -6.61
C PRO A 37 -7.74 -51.92 -7.17
N GLY A 38 -7.87 -51.90 -8.50
CA GLY A 38 -9.17 -51.77 -9.18
C GLY A 38 -9.07 -51.23 -10.60
N GLY A 39 -8.81 -52.11 -11.57
CA GLY A 39 -8.98 -51.81 -13.00
C GLY A 39 -10.16 -52.57 -13.59
N THR A 40 -10.85 -51.98 -14.56
CA THR A 40 -11.49 -52.69 -15.67
C THR A 40 -11.78 -51.76 -16.86
N THR A 41 -11.40 -52.25 -18.04
CA THR A 41 -11.74 -51.75 -19.37
C THR A 41 -13.19 -52.08 -19.70
N GLU A 42 -14.04 -51.09 -20.00
CA GLU A 42 -15.36 -51.28 -20.63
C GLU A 42 -15.76 -50.04 -21.48
N ALA A 43 -16.61 -50.25 -22.49
CA ALA A 43 -16.94 -49.39 -23.64
C ALA A 43 -17.62 -48.02 -23.27
N PRO A 44 -17.82 -47.07 -24.23
CA PRO A 44 -17.97 -45.65 -23.92
C PRO A 44 -19.37 -45.34 -23.35
N ALA A 45 -19.46 -45.26 -22.03
CA ALA A 45 -20.61 -44.67 -21.35
C ALA A 45 -20.43 -43.15 -21.26
N ASN A 46 -21.49 -42.46 -21.68
CA ASN A 46 -21.72 -41.02 -21.69
C ASN A 46 -20.91 -40.24 -20.63
N LYS A 47 -19.93 -39.45 -21.06
CA LYS A 47 -19.27 -38.47 -20.18
C LYS A 47 -20.31 -37.44 -19.74
N PRO A 48 -20.39 -37.08 -18.45
CA PRO A 48 -21.19 -35.92 -18.05
C PRO A 48 -20.61 -34.68 -18.75
N VAL A 49 -21.46 -34.02 -19.55
CA VAL A 49 -21.12 -32.74 -20.19
C VAL A 49 -20.86 -31.73 -19.08
N ASP A 50 -19.76 -31.00 -19.18
CA ASP A 50 -19.42 -29.90 -18.29
C ASP A 50 -20.61 -28.91 -18.23
N PRO A 51 -21.18 -28.62 -17.05
CA PRO A 51 -22.33 -27.72 -16.93
C PRO A 51 -22.06 -26.35 -17.54
N ASP A 52 -20.81 -25.89 -17.56
CA ASP A 52 -20.43 -24.62 -18.12
C ASP A 52 -20.48 -24.65 -19.66
N LEU A 53 -20.13 -25.78 -20.27
CA LEU A 53 -20.24 -25.98 -21.71
C LEU A 53 -21.70 -26.06 -22.17
N ALA A 54 -22.56 -26.73 -21.39
CA ALA A 54 -23.99 -26.78 -21.66
C ALA A 54 -24.66 -25.40 -21.56
N ALA A 55 -24.22 -24.58 -20.60
CA ALA A 55 -24.68 -23.18 -20.48
C ALA A 55 -24.22 -22.33 -21.68
N PHE A 56 -22.99 -22.55 -22.16
CA PHE A 56 -22.46 -21.86 -23.34
C PHE A 56 -23.22 -22.24 -24.62
N GLU A 57 -23.48 -23.54 -24.81
CA GLU A 57 -24.26 -24.03 -25.96
C GLU A 57 -25.72 -23.57 -25.90
N ALA A 58 -26.30 -23.42 -24.70
CA ALA A 58 -27.62 -22.79 -24.53
C ALA A 58 -27.60 -21.32 -24.93
N ALA A 59 -26.60 -20.57 -24.49
CA ALA A 59 -26.45 -19.15 -24.83
C ALA A 59 -26.19 -18.92 -26.33
N GLU A 60 -25.39 -19.76 -27.00
CA GLU A 60 -25.14 -19.64 -28.44
C GLU A 60 -26.37 -20.02 -29.28
N ARG A 61 -27.19 -20.96 -28.80
CA ARG A 61 -28.47 -21.31 -29.45
C ARG A 61 -29.50 -20.18 -29.34
N GLU A 62 -29.51 -19.48 -28.20
CA GLU A 62 -30.38 -18.32 -27.98
C GLU A 62 -29.86 -17.06 -28.69
N HIS A 63 -28.53 -16.94 -28.85
CA HIS A 63 -27.85 -15.78 -29.44
C HIS A 63 -26.74 -16.20 -30.42
N PRO A 64 -27.09 -16.60 -31.66
CA PRO A 64 -26.11 -17.06 -32.63
C PRO A 64 -25.13 -15.94 -33.01
N GLY A 65 -23.83 -16.24 -32.96
CA GLY A 65 -22.75 -15.33 -33.39
C GLY A 65 -22.20 -14.39 -32.31
N LEU A 66 -22.71 -14.43 -31.08
CA LEU A 66 -22.26 -13.54 -29.99
C LEU A 66 -20.85 -13.87 -29.47
N PHE A 67 -20.44 -15.13 -29.61
CA PHE A 67 -19.13 -15.64 -29.15
C PHE A 67 -18.14 -15.91 -30.30
N SER A 68 -18.52 -15.58 -31.54
CA SER A 68 -17.62 -15.67 -32.68
C SER A 68 -16.69 -14.46 -32.73
N SER A 69 -15.38 -14.69 -32.68
CA SER A 69 -14.38 -13.65 -32.97
C SER A 69 -14.53 -13.19 -34.44
N PRO A 70 -14.42 -11.88 -34.75
CA PRO A 70 -14.45 -11.42 -36.13
C PRO A 70 -13.31 -12.08 -36.91
N SER A 71 -13.63 -12.67 -38.07
CA SER A 71 -12.61 -13.22 -38.97
C SER A 71 -11.60 -12.13 -39.36
N PRO A 72 -10.30 -12.45 -39.40
CA PRO A 72 -9.30 -11.51 -39.90
C PRO A 72 -9.65 -11.22 -41.36
N VAL A 73 -9.95 -9.95 -41.65
CA VAL A 73 -10.13 -9.48 -43.02
C VAL A 73 -8.80 -9.60 -43.76
N ASP A 74 -8.77 -10.53 -44.72
CA ASP A 74 -7.74 -10.62 -45.75
C ASP A 74 -7.61 -9.27 -46.46
N SER A 75 -6.45 -8.63 -46.33
CA SER A 75 -6.07 -7.49 -47.16
C SER A 75 -5.76 -7.99 -48.56
N SER A 76 -6.81 -8.18 -49.36
CA SER A 76 -6.70 -8.37 -50.80
C SER A 76 -7.30 -7.15 -51.51
N ALA A 77 -6.42 -6.43 -52.20
CA ALA A 77 -6.73 -5.29 -53.04
C ALA A 77 -7.77 -5.62 -54.13
N PRO A 78 -8.47 -4.59 -54.65
CA PRO A 78 -8.86 -4.58 -56.04
C PRO A 78 -8.15 -3.46 -56.79
N SER A 79 -7.43 -3.88 -57.82
CA SER A 79 -6.96 -3.08 -58.96
C SER A 79 -8.07 -2.93 -60.00
N SER A 80 -7.84 -1.99 -60.95
CA SER A 80 -8.60 -1.58 -62.15
C SER A 80 -9.72 -0.54 -61.92
N GLU A 81 -9.85 0.57 -62.65
CA GLU A 81 -9.21 1.07 -63.87
C GLU A 81 -9.55 2.56 -64.09
N THR A 82 -8.61 3.30 -64.68
CA THR A 82 -8.81 4.31 -65.74
C THR A 82 -9.72 5.53 -65.50
N ARG A 83 -9.11 6.70 -65.28
CA ARG A 83 -9.36 7.91 -66.10
C ARG A 83 -8.19 8.89 -65.99
N ALA A 84 -7.54 9.13 -67.13
CA ALA A 84 -6.49 10.11 -67.31
C ALA A 84 -7.06 11.45 -67.83
N SER A 85 -6.26 12.49 -67.57
CA SER A 85 -6.19 13.81 -68.22
C SER A 85 -6.88 14.97 -67.51
N GLY A 86 -6.05 15.85 -66.92
CA GLY A 86 -6.44 17.12 -66.32
C GLY A 86 -5.26 17.81 -65.63
N GLU A 87 -4.39 18.40 -66.44
CA GLU A 87 -3.21 19.19 -66.12
C GLU A 87 -3.49 20.40 -65.23
N SER A 88 -2.67 20.64 -64.18
CA SER A 88 -2.17 21.98 -63.81
C SER A 88 -1.28 21.94 -62.56
N ASP A 89 -0.04 22.32 -62.79
CA ASP A 89 1.03 22.72 -61.88
C ASP A 89 0.62 23.94 -61.02
N ALA A 90 0.92 23.93 -59.70
CA ALA A 90 1.20 25.10 -58.86
C ALA A 90 1.20 24.75 -57.36
N SER A 91 2.38 24.87 -56.73
CA SER A 91 2.50 25.07 -55.28
C SER A 91 2.19 26.53 -54.91
N PRO A 92 1.60 26.81 -53.73
CA PRO A 92 1.80 28.11 -53.10
C PRO A 92 2.51 28.00 -51.75
N ILE A 93 3.56 28.82 -51.69
CA ILE A 93 4.36 29.26 -50.55
C ILE A 93 3.46 30.03 -49.56
N PHE A 94 3.60 29.73 -48.26
CA PHE A 94 2.95 30.49 -47.17
C PHE A 94 3.84 31.65 -46.75
N VAL A 95 3.31 32.89 -46.82
CA VAL A 95 3.94 34.12 -46.33
C VAL A 95 3.09 34.67 -45.18
N ALA A 96 3.71 34.92 -44.03
CA ALA A 96 3.09 35.55 -42.87
C ALA A 96 3.06 37.08 -43.02
N PRO A 97 1.98 37.78 -42.59
CA PRO A 97 1.97 39.24 -42.53
C PRO A 97 2.41 39.76 -41.15
N VAL A 98 3.28 40.77 -41.17
CA VAL A 98 3.73 41.55 -40.01
C VAL A 98 2.83 42.78 -39.79
N ALA A 99 2.81 43.22 -38.53
CA ALA A 99 1.87 44.14 -37.87
C ALA A 99 1.91 45.63 -38.29
N GLY A 100 0.86 46.35 -37.89
CA GLY A 100 0.95 47.78 -37.56
C GLY A 100 -0.38 48.53 -37.45
N GLY A 101 -0.65 49.15 -36.29
CA GLY A 101 -1.49 50.36 -36.21
C GLY A 101 -2.57 50.36 -35.11
N ALA A 102 -2.28 51.06 -34.00
CA ALA A 102 -3.13 51.24 -32.83
C ALA A 102 -4.13 52.41 -32.94
N VAL A 103 -5.28 52.32 -32.24
CA VAL A 103 -5.96 53.44 -31.56
C VAL A 103 -6.98 52.97 -30.50
N SER A 104 -7.06 53.73 -29.40
CA SER A 104 -7.78 53.50 -28.13
C SER A 104 -9.24 53.99 -28.08
N ARG A 105 -9.93 53.63 -26.96
CA ARG A 105 -11.21 54.12 -26.35
C ARG A 105 -12.40 53.15 -26.53
N ASP A 106 -13.38 53.02 -25.64
CA ASP A 106 -13.61 53.22 -24.20
C ASP A 106 -15.01 52.60 -23.93
N ASP A 107 -15.29 52.22 -22.69
CA ASP A 107 -16.53 51.72 -22.05
C ASP A 107 -17.84 51.43 -22.83
N SER A 108 -18.44 50.25 -22.54
CA SER A 108 -19.81 50.15 -22.00
C SER A 108 -20.24 48.70 -21.72
N ASP A 109 -20.64 48.45 -20.48
CA ASP A 109 -21.73 47.57 -20.00
C ASP A 109 -22.19 46.40 -20.89
N ARG A 110 -22.18 45.18 -20.33
CA ARG A 110 -23.40 44.36 -20.33
C ARG A 110 -23.42 43.25 -19.30
N ASP A 111 -24.60 43.22 -18.72
CA ASP A 111 -25.11 42.53 -17.56
C ASP A 111 -25.41 41.04 -17.81
N ASN A 112 -25.46 40.38 -16.68
CA ASN A 112 -25.88 39.04 -16.34
C ASN A 112 -27.34 38.76 -16.78
N THR A 113 -27.61 37.56 -17.29
CA THR A 113 -28.95 36.96 -17.18
C THR A 113 -28.83 35.43 -17.07
N ASP A 114 -29.11 34.95 -15.86
CA ASP A 114 -30.02 33.86 -15.52
C ASP A 114 -30.26 32.73 -16.53
N ARG A 115 -30.02 31.50 -16.09
CA ARG A 115 -30.98 30.40 -16.26
C ARG A 115 -30.93 29.41 -15.11
N ASP A 116 -31.86 29.65 -14.21
CA ASP A 116 -32.51 28.70 -13.31
C ASP A 116 -33.25 27.59 -14.10
N ASN A 117 -33.13 26.34 -13.64
CA ASN A 117 -34.24 25.37 -13.68
C ASN A 117 -33.95 24.18 -12.73
N THR A 118 -34.34 24.39 -11.49
CA THR A 118 -35.11 23.53 -10.57
C THR A 118 -35.55 22.10 -10.97
N ASP A 119 -35.65 21.30 -9.89
CA ASP A 119 -36.60 20.20 -9.60
C ASP A 119 -36.14 18.73 -9.69
N ARG A 120 -35.73 18.19 -8.53
CA ARG A 120 -36.37 16.97 -8.00
C ARG A 120 -36.34 16.92 -6.47
N ASP A 121 -37.53 17.02 -5.91
CA ASP A 121 -37.88 17.01 -4.49
C ASP A 121 -38.23 15.60 -3.97
N SER A 122 -37.86 15.37 -2.69
CA SER A 122 -38.48 14.53 -1.64
C SER A 122 -38.67 13.01 -1.84
N THR A 123 -38.29 12.15 -0.87
CA THR A 123 -38.95 12.08 0.45
C THR A 123 -38.06 11.76 1.67
N ALA A 124 -38.52 12.30 2.79
CA ALA A 124 -38.00 12.41 4.16
C ALA A 124 -37.80 11.13 4.99
N ARG A 125 -36.89 11.23 5.98
CA ARG A 125 -37.03 10.65 7.34
C ARG A 125 -36.11 11.39 8.33
N VAL A 126 -36.61 12.43 9.01
CA VAL A 126 -37.07 12.50 10.42
C VAL A 126 -35.95 12.38 11.48
N ASP A 127 -35.87 13.47 12.24
CA ASP A 127 -35.04 13.81 13.40
C ASP A 127 -34.96 12.80 14.54
N THR A 128 -33.79 12.80 15.21
CA THR A 128 -33.74 12.90 16.67
C THR A 128 -32.58 13.79 17.11
N VAL A 129 -32.94 14.95 17.68
CA VAL A 129 -32.13 15.82 18.53
C VAL A 129 -32.00 15.21 19.93
N ARG A 130 -30.81 15.28 20.57
CA ARG A 130 -30.53 15.56 22.01
C ARG A 130 -29.10 15.07 22.39
N ASP A 131 -28.11 15.95 22.47
CA ASP A 131 -27.58 16.65 23.69
C ASP A 131 -26.52 15.84 24.46
N HIS A 132 -25.24 16.28 24.41
CA HIS A 132 -24.43 16.54 25.61
C HIS A 132 -23.12 17.27 25.28
N SER A 133 -22.79 18.18 26.19
CA SER A 133 -21.75 19.20 26.22
C SER A 133 -20.34 18.71 26.61
N ASP A 134 -19.38 19.62 26.37
CA ASP A 134 -18.12 19.89 27.10
C ASP A 134 -16.76 19.43 26.53
N ARG A 135 -15.96 20.48 26.22
CA ARG A 135 -14.49 20.65 26.40
C ARG A 135 -13.54 20.03 25.36
N ASP A 136 -12.40 20.62 25.01
CA ASP A 136 -11.78 21.95 25.18
C ASP A 136 -10.54 21.97 24.24
N SER A 137 -10.19 23.16 23.75
CA SER A 137 -8.89 23.67 23.24
C SER A 137 -7.82 22.71 22.66
N THR A 138 -7.24 22.96 21.48
CA THR A 138 -6.29 24.06 21.27
C THR A 138 -5.97 24.25 19.78
N ASP A 139 -5.99 25.53 19.42
CA ASP A 139 -5.44 26.16 18.22
C ASP A 139 -3.90 26.22 18.30
N ARG A 140 -3.20 25.97 17.18
CA ARG A 140 -1.82 26.46 16.98
C ARG A 140 -1.36 26.36 15.52
N ASP A 141 -1.47 27.51 14.87
CA ASP A 141 -0.74 27.93 13.68
C ASP A 141 0.79 27.84 13.86
N TYR A 142 1.48 27.44 12.78
CA TYR A 142 2.93 27.52 12.64
C TYR A 142 3.29 28.71 11.72
N ALA A 143 4.03 29.68 12.25
CA ALA A 143 4.74 30.67 11.46
C ALA A 143 6.12 31.01 12.07
N ASN A 144 7.15 30.82 11.23
CA ASN A 144 8.51 31.39 11.15
C ASN A 144 9.11 32.23 12.30
N GLY A 145 10.39 31.96 12.62
CA GLY A 145 11.25 32.90 13.36
C GLY A 145 12.68 32.42 13.65
N ALA A 146 13.60 32.78 12.73
CA ALA A 146 15.01 33.17 12.89
C ALA A 146 15.96 32.59 13.98
N TYR A 147 17.15 32.22 13.50
CA TYR A 147 18.39 31.85 14.19
C TYR A 147 19.15 33.05 14.80
N VAL A 148 19.60 32.95 16.06
CA VAL A 148 20.76 33.68 16.64
C VAL A 148 21.37 32.85 17.80
N PRO A 149 22.68 32.52 17.81
CA PRO A 149 23.33 31.88 18.95
C PRO A 149 24.12 32.88 19.82
N PRO A 150 24.15 32.72 21.16
CA PRO A 150 25.15 33.41 21.98
C PRO A 150 26.20 32.45 22.58
N THR A 151 27.41 32.98 22.61
CA THR A 151 28.71 32.42 23.01
C THR A 151 28.89 32.24 24.53
N ALA A 152 29.72 31.27 24.92
CA ALA A 152 30.16 31.02 26.29
C ALA A 152 31.16 32.07 26.83
N ARG A 153 30.97 32.57 28.06
CA ARG A 153 32.00 33.05 29.01
C ARG A 153 31.53 32.91 30.48
N HIS A 154 32.50 32.62 31.35
CA HIS A 154 32.43 32.23 32.77
C HIS A 154 32.44 33.41 33.80
N HIS A 155 32.16 33.05 35.08
CA HIS A 155 32.39 33.73 36.39
C HIS A 155 31.32 34.74 36.84
N GLU A 156 30.91 34.91 38.10
CA GLU A 156 30.92 34.19 39.40
C GLU A 156 30.07 35.05 40.38
N ASP A 157 29.57 34.45 41.47
CA ASP A 157 29.06 35.04 42.73
C ASP A 157 27.78 35.91 42.80
N SER A 158 26.73 35.36 43.45
CA SER A 158 26.23 35.89 44.74
C SER A 158 25.04 35.07 45.27
N GLY A 159 25.15 34.64 46.53
CA GLY A 159 24.39 33.54 47.13
C GLY A 159 22.98 33.83 47.65
N ILE A 160 22.28 32.72 47.92
CA ILE A 160 21.12 32.54 48.82
C ILE A 160 21.02 31.02 49.15
N ALA A 161 22.13 30.36 49.52
CA ALA A 161 22.10 28.91 49.77
C ALA A 161 22.86 28.46 51.04
N ASP A 162 22.86 29.28 52.10
CA ASP A 162 23.53 28.91 53.37
C ASP A 162 22.81 29.43 54.64
N ALA A 163 21.47 29.43 54.65
CA ALA A 163 20.69 29.96 55.78
C ALA A 163 19.50 29.07 56.22
N ALA A 164 19.64 27.74 56.15
CA ALA A 164 18.58 26.83 56.62
C ALA A 164 19.05 25.69 57.54
N TYR A 165 20.35 25.59 57.86
CA TYR A 165 20.86 24.62 58.83
C TYR A 165 21.81 25.29 59.83
N ALA A 166 21.21 26.02 60.78
CA ALA A 166 21.87 26.36 62.03
C ALA A 166 20.96 25.96 63.20
N SER A 167 21.48 25.01 63.98
CA SER A 167 20.87 24.42 65.17
C SER A 167 20.63 25.47 66.25
N SER A 168 19.43 25.49 66.83
CA SER A 168 19.15 26.10 68.12
C SER A 168 18.38 25.08 68.96
N ALA A 169 19.10 24.44 69.86
CA ALA A 169 18.55 23.75 71.00
C ALA A 169 18.16 24.79 72.04
N ASP A 170 16.91 24.81 72.50
CA ASP A 170 16.64 24.83 73.95
C ASP A 170 15.20 24.43 74.30
N ASP A 171 15.11 23.95 75.54
CA ASP A 171 14.05 23.27 76.28
C ASP A 171 12.60 23.79 76.19
N THR A 172 11.65 22.86 75.95
CA THR A 172 10.37 22.79 76.69
C THR A 172 9.84 21.35 76.78
N GLU A 173 10.07 20.73 77.94
CA GLU A 173 9.19 19.86 78.73
C GLU A 173 8.18 18.93 78.00
N THR A 174 8.58 17.67 77.83
CA THR A 174 7.68 16.52 77.58
C THR A 174 6.75 16.28 78.76
N ARG A 175 5.47 16.61 78.61
CA ARG A 175 4.39 16.14 79.50
C ARG A 175 3.71 14.91 78.91
N VAL A 176 3.98 13.75 79.50
CA VAL A 176 3.31 12.48 79.19
C VAL A 176 1.92 12.48 79.84
N VAL A 177 0.87 12.39 79.04
CA VAL A 177 -0.50 12.16 79.52
C VAL A 177 -0.87 10.71 79.18
N PRO A 178 -1.22 9.85 80.15
CA PRO A 178 -1.77 8.53 79.85
C PRO A 178 -3.24 8.72 79.43
N SER A 179 -3.51 8.67 78.13
CA SER A 179 -4.86 8.44 77.63
C SER A 179 -4.99 6.95 77.33
N GLU A 180 -5.63 6.21 78.24
CA GLU A 180 -6.05 4.83 77.99
C GLU A 180 -6.91 4.79 76.71
N PRO A 181 -6.55 4.00 75.68
CA PRO A 181 -7.44 3.85 74.53
C PRO A 181 -8.61 2.98 74.99
N THR A 182 -9.79 3.58 75.11
CA THR A 182 -11.03 2.83 75.16
C THR A 182 -11.20 2.14 73.81
N TRP A 183 -10.90 0.84 73.74
CA TRP A 183 -11.22 0.01 72.59
C TRP A 183 -12.74 -0.16 72.52
N ALA A 184 -13.41 0.71 71.79
CA ALA A 184 -14.67 0.34 71.15
C ALA A 184 -14.32 -0.61 69.99
N PRO A 185 -15.01 -1.75 69.81
CA PRO A 185 -14.79 -2.57 68.62
C PRO A 185 -15.19 -1.73 67.40
N ALA A 186 -14.19 -1.31 66.62
CA ALA A 186 -14.42 -0.74 65.32
C ALA A 186 -15.14 -1.79 64.48
N SER A 187 -16.37 -1.50 64.08
CA SER A 187 -17.04 -2.26 63.04
C SER A 187 -16.14 -2.24 61.80
N GLN A 188 -15.60 -3.41 61.44
CA GLN A 188 -14.88 -3.55 60.17
C GLN A 188 -15.90 -3.34 59.06
N THR A 189 -16.00 -2.10 58.59
CA THR A 189 -16.65 -1.79 57.33
C THR A 189 -15.84 -2.51 56.26
N PRO A 190 -16.46 -3.37 55.41
CA PRO A 190 -15.75 -4.05 54.34
C PRO A 190 -14.99 -3.01 53.51
N GLN A 191 -13.66 -3.09 53.52
CA GLN A 191 -12.84 -2.22 52.69
C GLN A 191 -13.20 -2.51 51.23
N PRO A 192 -13.61 -1.51 50.43
CA PRO A 192 -13.92 -1.73 49.03
C PRO A 192 -12.70 -2.29 48.31
N ILE A 193 -12.80 -3.52 47.80
CA ILE A 193 -11.81 -4.07 46.87
C ILE A 193 -12.01 -3.33 45.55
N PHE A 194 -11.05 -2.48 45.19
CA PHE A 194 -11.00 -1.85 43.88
C PHE A 194 -10.50 -2.88 42.86
N VAL A 195 -11.44 -3.59 42.23
CA VAL A 195 -11.13 -4.37 41.03
C VAL A 195 -10.76 -3.38 39.92
N GLN A 196 -9.55 -3.53 39.39
CA GLN A 196 -9.15 -2.80 38.18
C GLN A 196 -10.12 -3.19 37.06
N ALA A 197 -10.73 -2.19 36.43
CA ALA A 197 -11.64 -2.44 35.32
C ALA A 197 -10.87 -3.12 34.17
N PRO A 198 -11.52 -4.03 33.40
CA PRO A 198 -10.95 -4.55 32.17
C PRO A 198 -10.50 -3.39 31.25
N GLU A 199 -9.27 -3.46 30.75
CA GLU A 199 -8.77 -2.46 29.81
C GLU A 199 -9.41 -2.66 28.43
N PRO A 200 -9.76 -1.57 27.72
CA PRO A 200 -10.35 -1.67 26.39
C PRO A 200 -9.38 -2.33 25.39
N PRO A 201 -9.89 -3.14 24.45
CA PRO A 201 -9.06 -3.85 23.48
C PRO A 201 -8.37 -2.85 22.53
N ARG A 202 -7.12 -3.14 22.18
CA ARG A 202 -6.37 -2.31 21.22
C ARG A 202 -6.75 -2.69 19.79
N ASP A 203 -7.05 -1.68 18.98
CA ASP A 203 -7.31 -1.86 17.56
C ASP A 203 -6.12 -2.45 16.80
N ARG A 204 -6.37 -3.50 16.01
CA ARG A 204 -5.38 -4.06 15.07
C ARG A 204 -5.31 -3.20 13.81
N GLY A 205 -4.09 -2.76 13.45
CA GLY A 205 -3.82 -2.01 12.22
C GLY A 205 -3.57 -2.89 11.00
N ASN A 206 -3.76 -2.34 9.78
CA ASN A 206 -3.53 -3.07 8.51
C ASN A 206 -2.18 -2.73 7.84
N ARG A 207 -1.45 -1.75 8.36
CA ARG A 207 -0.22 -1.21 7.74
C ARG A 207 0.85 -2.27 7.49
N GLY A 208 1.10 -3.15 8.47
CA GLY A 208 2.08 -4.23 8.32
C GLY A 208 1.69 -5.24 7.24
N THR A 209 0.39 -5.55 7.12
CA THR A 209 -0.11 -6.43 6.06
C THR A 209 -0.01 -5.78 4.69
N ALA A 210 -0.27 -4.47 4.58
CA ALA A 210 -0.06 -3.74 3.33
C ALA A 210 1.41 -3.82 2.88
N GLY A 211 2.37 -3.73 3.81
CA GLY A 211 3.78 -3.91 3.48
C GLY A 211 4.15 -5.34 3.06
N ALA A 212 3.66 -6.35 3.77
CA ALA A 212 3.93 -7.75 3.41
C ALA A 212 3.36 -8.11 2.02
N ILE A 213 2.13 -7.68 1.73
CA ILE A 213 1.52 -7.86 0.40
C ILE A 213 2.26 -7.02 -0.64
N GLY A 214 2.71 -5.81 -0.27
CA GLY A 214 3.51 -4.95 -1.13
C GLY A 214 4.84 -5.58 -1.57
N LEU A 215 5.49 -6.37 -0.71
CA LEU A 215 6.68 -7.13 -1.09
C LEU A 215 6.37 -8.18 -2.17
N LEU A 216 5.23 -8.88 -2.07
CA LEU A 216 4.79 -9.83 -3.10
C LEU A 216 4.45 -9.10 -4.41
N ALA A 217 3.76 -7.96 -4.33
CA ALA A 217 3.49 -7.12 -5.49
C ALA A 217 4.79 -6.63 -6.14
N THR A 218 5.81 -6.31 -5.34
CA THR A 218 7.12 -5.86 -5.82
C THR A 218 7.88 -6.98 -6.51
N LEU A 219 7.81 -8.19 -5.98
CA LEU A 219 8.38 -9.36 -6.66
C LEU A 219 7.70 -9.60 -8.01
N ALA A 220 6.37 -9.51 -8.07
CA ALA A 220 5.64 -9.60 -9.33
C ALA A 220 6.02 -8.47 -10.31
N PHE A 221 6.14 -7.24 -9.83
CA PHE A 221 6.60 -6.10 -10.62
C PHE A 221 8.00 -6.34 -11.19
N ALA A 222 8.95 -6.78 -10.36
CA ALA A 222 10.33 -7.06 -10.76
C ALA A 222 10.38 -8.12 -11.87
N ILE A 223 9.61 -9.21 -11.73
CA ILE A 223 9.52 -10.26 -12.74
C ILE A 223 8.92 -9.74 -14.04
N LEU A 224 7.79 -9.01 -13.99
CA LEU A 224 7.14 -8.47 -15.19
C LEU A 224 8.03 -7.43 -15.89
N TYR A 225 8.70 -6.60 -15.12
CA TYR A 225 9.60 -5.57 -15.62
C TYR A 225 10.84 -6.20 -16.27
N LEU A 226 11.44 -7.23 -15.65
CA LEU A 226 12.52 -8.01 -16.28
C LEU A 226 12.05 -8.69 -17.56
N ALA A 227 10.86 -9.30 -17.55
CA ALA A 227 10.30 -9.93 -18.74
C ALA A 227 10.06 -8.91 -19.86
N ALA A 228 9.63 -7.69 -19.55
CA ALA A 228 9.51 -6.61 -20.53
C ALA A 228 10.87 -6.17 -21.08
N THR A 229 11.90 -6.05 -20.23
CA THR A 229 13.28 -5.77 -20.68
C THR A 229 13.77 -6.82 -21.66
N LEU A 230 13.61 -8.11 -21.33
CA LEU A 230 14.01 -9.21 -22.20
C LEU A 230 13.18 -9.28 -23.48
N GLY A 231 11.86 -9.08 -23.37
CA GLY A 231 10.96 -9.09 -24.52
C GLY A 231 11.25 -7.97 -25.50
N LEU A 232 11.49 -6.75 -25.01
CA LEU A 232 11.87 -5.61 -25.85
C LEU A 232 13.27 -5.81 -26.47
N GLY A 233 14.23 -6.33 -25.71
CA GLY A 233 15.55 -6.67 -26.24
C GLY A 233 15.50 -7.78 -27.30
N ALA A 234 14.62 -8.78 -27.13
CA ALA A 234 14.41 -9.81 -28.14
C ALA A 234 13.78 -9.25 -29.42
N LEU A 235 12.83 -8.31 -29.30
CA LEU A 235 12.24 -7.61 -30.43
C LEU A 235 13.26 -6.72 -31.16
N ALA A 236 14.23 -6.16 -30.45
CA ALA A 236 15.33 -5.38 -31.02
C ALA A 236 16.46 -6.25 -31.63
N GLY A 237 16.47 -7.56 -31.33
CA GLY A 237 17.51 -8.50 -31.77
C GLY A 237 18.71 -8.60 -30.81
N ASP A 238 18.68 -7.91 -29.67
CA ASP A 238 19.73 -7.93 -28.65
C ASP A 238 19.71 -9.20 -27.79
N VAL A 239 18.53 -9.83 -27.66
CA VAL A 239 18.34 -11.07 -26.89
C VAL A 239 17.99 -12.21 -27.83
N THR A 240 18.81 -13.25 -27.83
CA THR A 240 18.72 -14.45 -28.66
C THR A 240 18.79 -15.72 -27.81
N GLY A 241 18.55 -16.88 -28.42
CA GLY A 241 18.70 -18.17 -27.71
C GLY A 241 20.13 -18.45 -27.23
N GLU A 242 21.13 -17.81 -27.84
CA GLU A 242 22.55 -18.05 -27.56
C GLU A 242 23.04 -17.27 -26.34
N ASN A 243 22.51 -16.06 -26.12
CA ASN A 243 22.92 -15.16 -25.03
C ASN A 243 21.85 -14.98 -23.95
N ILE A 244 20.75 -15.74 -23.98
CA ILE A 244 19.62 -15.59 -23.05
C ILE A 244 20.04 -15.65 -21.56
N GLY A 245 21.03 -16.48 -21.22
CA GLY A 245 21.55 -16.60 -19.86
C GLY A 245 22.23 -15.32 -19.38
N GLU A 246 23.05 -14.71 -20.24
CA GLU A 246 23.72 -13.44 -19.96
C GLU A 246 22.70 -12.29 -19.94
N ALA A 247 21.81 -12.25 -20.93
CA ALA A 247 20.75 -11.25 -21.03
C ALA A 247 19.81 -11.25 -19.81
N LEU A 248 19.59 -12.39 -19.17
CA LEU A 248 18.78 -12.48 -17.95
C LEU A 248 19.49 -11.90 -16.73
N VAL A 249 20.81 -12.11 -16.62
CA VAL A 249 21.60 -11.68 -15.46
C VAL A 249 22.02 -10.22 -15.57
N ALA A 250 22.32 -9.73 -16.77
CA ALA A 250 22.84 -8.38 -16.98
C ALA A 250 21.96 -7.27 -16.37
N PRO A 251 20.63 -7.22 -16.60
CA PRO A 251 19.76 -6.21 -15.98
C PRO A 251 19.79 -6.25 -14.45
N LEU A 252 19.93 -7.43 -13.84
CA LEU A 252 19.95 -7.58 -12.38
C LEU A 252 21.16 -6.92 -11.72
N MET A 253 22.20 -6.57 -12.50
CA MET A 253 23.40 -5.88 -12.04
C MET A 253 23.33 -4.36 -12.25
N THR A 254 22.21 -3.84 -12.74
CA THR A 254 22.06 -2.44 -13.11
C THR A 254 21.19 -1.65 -12.15
N TRP A 255 21.50 -0.36 -11.98
CA TRP A 255 20.64 0.55 -11.22
C TRP A 255 19.33 0.87 -11.95
N GLY A 256 19.32 0.88 -13.29
CA GLY A 256 18.11 1.08 -14.09
C GLY A 256 17.06 0.00 -13.89
N TYR A 257 17.47 -1.21 -13.48
CA TYR A 257 16.54 -2.26 -13.07
C TYR A 257 16.01 -2.06 -11.65
N TRP A 258 16.88 -1.87 -10.66
CA TRP A 258 16.48 -1.86 -9.25
C TRP A 258 15.75 -0.59 -8.83
N THR A 259 16.06 0.57 -9.40
CA THR A 259 15.42 1.84 -9.01
C THR A 259 13.89 1.82 -9.17
N PRO A 260 13.31 1.47 -10.33
CA PRO A 260 11.85 1.38 -10.45
C PRO A 260 11.25 0.32 -9.54
N VAL A 261 11.93 -0.81 -9.29
CA VAL A 261 11.46 -1.87 -8.38
C VAL A 261 11.35 -1.35 -6.95
N VAL A 262 12.39 -0.68 -6.44
CA VAL A 262 12.40 -0.12 -5.08
C VAL A 262 11.40 1.03 -4.97
N VAL A 263 11.37 1.93 -5.94
CA VAL A 263 10.46 3.08 -5.96
C VAL A 263 8.99 2.63 -6.04
N PHE A 264 8.69 1.57 -6.80
CA PHE A 264 7.38 0.92 -6.80
C PHE A 264 7.00 0.41 -5.41
N PHE A 265 7.88 -0.34 -4.75
CA PHE A 265 7.63 -0.84 -3.40
C PHE A 265 7.32 0.29 -2.42
N LEU A 266 8.12 1.36 -2.43
CA LEU A 266 7.93 2.52 -1.57
C LEU A 266 6.60 3.22 -1.88
N GLY A 267 6.26 3.39 -3.16
CA GLY A 267 4.98 3.98 -3.58
C GLY A 267 3.79 3.16 -3.12
N PHE A 268 3.81 1.85 -3.35
CA PHE A 268 2.75 0.93 -2.91
C PHE A 268 2.63 0.90 -1.38
N TRP A 269 3.76 0.77 -0.69
CA TRP A 269 3.79 0.72 0.77
C TRP A 269 3.28 2.02 1.40
N LEU A 270 3.74 3.17 0.90
CA LEU A 270 3.30 4.48 1.37
C LEU A 270 1.80 4.66 1.13
N LEU A 271 1.31 4.28 -0.04
CA LEU A 271 -0.11 4.32 -0.34
C LEU A 271 -0.91 3.44 0.64
N GLY A 272 -0.45 2.21 0.89
CA GLY A 272 -1.06 1.30 1.86
C GLY A 272 -1.00 1.80 3.30
N ALA A 273 0.06 2.52 3.68
CA ALA A 273 0.21 3.12 4.99
C ALA A 273 -0.78 4.29 5.20
N ILE A 274 -1.02 5.09 4.16
CA ILE A 274 -1.95 6.23 4.14
C ILE A 274 -3.40 5.73 4.12
N ILE A 275 -3.75 4.84 3.18
CA ILE A 275 -5.13 4.35 3.01
C ILE A 275 -5.53 3.39 4.13
N ASN A 276 -4.59 2.61 4.69
CA ASN A 276 -4.76 1.66 5.80
C ASN A 276 -5.90 0.63 5.60
N ARG A 277 -7.15 1.00 5.93
CA ARG A 277 -8.36 0.16 5.81
C ARG A 277 -9.30 0.60 4.69
N GLY A 278 -8.82 1.44 3.78
CA GLY A 278 -9.63 1.97 2.70
C GLY A 278 -10.18 0.89 1.76
N ARG A 279 -11.33 1.21 1.17
CA ARG A 279 -12.05 0.36 0.22
C ARG A 279 -11.22 0.16 -1.04
N TRP A 280 -11.45 -0.96 -1.74
CA TRP A 280 -10.76 -1.27 -3.00
C TRP A 280 -10.77 -0.12 -4.02
N GLY A 281 -11.86 0.65 -4.13
CA GLY A 281 -11.94 1.78 -5.05
C GLY A 281 -10.84 2.84 -4.87
N LEU A 282 -10.33 3.04 -3.63
CA LEU A 282 -9.22 3.98 -3.41
C LEU A 282 -7.91 3.47 -4.01
N TRP A 283 -7.69 2.15 -4.01
CA TRP A 283 -6.53 1.53 -4.66
C TRP A 283 -6.59 1.67 -6.18
N VAL A 284 -7.79 1.71 -6.76
CA VAL A 284 -7.98 1.95 -8.20
C VAL A 284 -7.64 3.39 -8.58
N VAL A 285 -8.17 4.35 -7.82
CA VAL A 285 -7.96 5.79 -8.10
C VAL A 285 -6.49 6.17 -7.84
N PHE A 286 -5.98 5.84 -6.66
CA PHE A 286 -4.62 6.21 -6.28
C PHE A 286 -3.55 5.28 -6.87
N GLY A 287 -3.93 4.14 -7.45
CA GLY A 287 -3.01 3.28 -8.21
C GLY A 287 -2.37 3.99 -9.40
N ILE A 288 -3.02 5.04 -9.94
CA ILE A 288 -2.43 5.90 -10.96
C ILE A 288 -1.18 6.62 -10.42
N ILE A 289 -1.22 7.09 -9.17
CA ILE A 289 -0.07 7.77 -8.54
C ILE A 289 1.10 6.79 -8.41
N VAL A 290 0.84 5.54 -8.02
CA VAL A 290 1.89 4.51 -7.94
C VAL A 290 2.45 4.20 -9.33
N GLY A 291 1.61 4.17 -10.36
CA GLY A 291 2.04 4.09 -11.76
C GLY A 291 3.00 5.21 -12.14
N ILE A 292 2.64 6.47 -11.84
CA ILE A 292 3.48 7.65 -12.11
C ILE A 292 4.80 7.57 -11.33
N ILE A 293 4.75 7.13 -10.08
CA ILE A 293 5.94 6.96 -9.23
C ILE A 293 6.88 5.91 -9.85
N ALA A 294 6.37 4.77 -10.32
CA ALA A 294 7.19 3.74 -10.96
C ALA A 294 7.78 4.20 -12.30
N TYR A 295 7.01 4.94 -13.09
CA TYR A 295 7.48 5.61 -14.31
C TYR A 295 8.62 6.58 -14.02
N ALA A 296 8.46 7.45 -13.03
CA ALA A 296 9.51 8.37 -12.60
C ALA A 296 10.72 7.61 -12.05
N GLY A 297 10.50 6.51 -11.33
CA GLY A 297 11.55 5.61 -10.84
C GLY A 297 12.35 4.97 -11.98
N HIS A 298 11.70 4.65 -13.10
CA HIS A 298 12.39 4.16 -14.28
C HIS A 298 13.31 5.23 -14.90
N ILE A 299 12.80 6.45 -15.12
CA ILE A 299 13.61 7.58 -15.61
C ILE A 299 14.78 7.86 -14.66
N LEU A 300 14.51 7.89 -13.35
CA LEU A 300 15.54 8.08 -12.33
C LEU A 300 16.60 6.96 -12.35
N GLY A 301 16.19 5.73 -12.64
CA GLY A 301 17.11 4.60 -12.82
C GLY A 301 18.08 4.81 -13.99
N GLN A 302 17.57 5.27 -15.13
CA GLN A 302 18.40 5.61 -16.30
C GLN A 302 19.37 6.75 -15.99
N LEU A 303 18.91 7.72 -15.22
CA LEU A 303 19.71 8.86 -14.76
C LEU A 303 20.81 8.48 -13.76
N PHE A 304 20.70 7.33 -13.07
CA PHE A 304 21.78 6.78 -12.26
C PHE A 304 22.79 5.97 -13.09
N GLU A 305 22.37 5.39 -14.22
CA GLU A 305 23.29 4.68 -15.13
C GLU A 305 24.17 5.64 -15.92
N ALA A 306 23.62 6.77 -16.37
CA ALA A 306 24.36 7.89 -16.90
C ALA A 306 24.57 8.91 -15.76
N PRO A 307 25.64 8.79 -14.95
CA PRO A 307 25.79 9.48 -13.68
C PRO A 307 25.47 10.97 -13.80
N PHE A 308 24.27 11.36 -13.34
CA PHE A 308 23.73 12.70 -13.62
C PHE A 308 24.53 13.85 -13.00
N TRP A 309 25.38 13.55 -12.02
CA TRP A 309 26.33 14.49 -11.45
C TRP A 309 27.50 14.82 -12.40
N GLU A 310 27.65 14.08 -13.49
CA GLU A 310 28.60 14.34 -14.57
C GLU A 310 27.93 14.98 -15.81
N LEU A 311 26.60 15.03 -15.83
CA LEU A 311 25.82 15.61 -16.94
C LEU A 311 25.62 17.11 -16.75
N THR A 312 25.69 17.85 -17.85
CA THR A 312 25.18 19.22 -17.89
C THR A 312 23.64 19.22 -17.81
N PRO A 313 23.01 20.32 -17.37
CA PRO A 313 21.54 20.40 -17.28
C PRO A 313 20.83 20.12 -18.60
N THR A 314 21.42 20.51 -19.74
CA THR A 314 20.84 20.26 -21.06
C THR A 314 20.89 18.78 -21.44
N GLU A 315 22.05 18.13 -21.24
CA GLU A 315 22.20 16.69 -21.50
C GLU A 315 21.26 15.85 -20.62
N GLY A 316 21.05 16.26 -19.36
CA GLY A 316 20.06 15.62 -18.49
C GLY A 316 18.63 15.77 -19.01
N LEU A 317 18.26 16.92 -19.57
CA LEU A 317 16.92 17.12 -20.16
C LEU A 317 16.73 16.35 -21.46
N ASP A 318 17.76 16.24 -22.29
CA ASP A 318 17.74 15.45 -23.52
C ASP A 318 17.53 13.96 -23.18
N LEU A 319 18.29 13.43 -22.21
CA LEU A 319 18.14 12.06 -21.73
C LEU A 319 16.73 11.78 -21.17
N VAL A 320 16.22 12.69 -20.33
CA VAL A 320 14.84 12.57 -19.82
C VAL A 320 13.85 12.57 -20.98
N GLY A 321 14.02 13.47 -21.95
CA GLY A 321 13.18 13.58 -23.15
C GLY A 321 13.11 12.29 -23.97
N GLU A 322 14.24 11.63 -24.17
CA GLU A 322 14.32 10.30 -24.82
C GLU A 322 13.59 9.23 -24.03
N GLN A 323 13.67 9.28 -22.69
CA GLN A 323 13.05 8.29 -21.83
C GLN A 323 11.54 8.48 -21.63
N LEU A 324 11.00 9.68 -21.87
CA LEU A 324 9.60 9.98 -21.57
C LEU A 324 8.61 9.02 -22.23
N LEU A 325 8.92 8.59 -23.46
CA LEU A 325 8.08 7.69 -24.26
C LEU A 325 8.76 6.34 -24.54
N ALA A 326 9.81 6.01 -23.79
CA ALA A 326 10.44 4.70 -23.91
C ALA A 326 9.39 3.60 -23.61
N PRO A 327 9.29 2.55 -24.45
CA PRO A 327 8.31 1.47 -24.24
C PRO A 327 8.40 0.85 -22.84
N LEU A 328 9.62 0.79 -22.31
CA LEU A 328 9.92 0.23 -21.00
C LEU A 328 9.42 1.13 -19.85
N ALA A 329 9.45 2.45 -20.03
CA ALA A 329 8.85 3.41 -19.10
C ALA A 329 7.32 3.26 -19.03
N ILE A 330 6.69 3.09 -20.20
CA ILE A 330 5.25 2.85 -20.31
C ILE A 330 4.88 1.51 -19.65
N ALA A 331 5.67 0.47 -19.88
CA ALA A 331 5.49 -0.83 -19.22
C ALA A 331 5.56 -0.71 -17.69
N ALA A 332 6.55 0.03 -17.16
CA ALA A 332 6.66 0.29 -15.72
C ALA A 332 5.40 0.96 -15.15
N PHE A 333 4.88 2.00 -15.83
CA PHE A 333 3.63 2.67 -15.44
C PHE A 333 2.46 1.70 -15.38
N VAL A 334 2.23 0.93 -16.45
CA VAL A 334 1.08 0.03 -16.58
C VAL A 334 1.17 -1.09 -15.53
N PHE A 335 2.32 -1.76 -15.41
CA PHE A 335 2.47 -2.84 -14.43
C PHE A 335 2.29 -2.34 -13.01
N ALA A 336 2.88 -1.21 -12.65
CA ALA A 336 2.72 -0.64 -11.32
C ALA A 336 1.26 -0.29 -11.01
N ARG A 337 0.54 0.30 -11.97
CA ARG A 337 -0.89 0.60 -11.82
C ARG A 337 -1.71 -0.67 -11.62
N GLU A 338 -1.57 -1.65 -12.50
CA GLU A 338 -2.36 -2.88 -12.46
C GLU A 338 -2.06 -3.70 -11.19
N LEU A 339 -0.79 -3.86 -10.83
CA LEU A 339 -0.41 -4.55 -9.60
C LEU A 339 -0.96 -3.82 -8.37
N THR A 340 -0.97 -2.49 -8.36
CA THR A 340 -1.55 -1.73 -7.25
C THR A 340 -3.06 -1.98 -7.12
N ILE A 341 -3.78 -2.15 -8.23
CA ILE A 341 -5.21 -2.48 -8.24
C ILE A 341 -5.46 -3.88 -7.68
N TRP A 342 -4.75 -4.89 -8.21
CA TRP A 342 -4.98 -6.29 -7.88
C TRP A 342 -4.52 -6.62 -6.46
N PHE A 343 -3.29 -6.25 -6.11
CA PHE A 343 -2.77 -6.46 -4.76
C PHE A 343 -3.43 -5.53 -3.75
N GLY A 344 -3.83 -4.32 -4.16
CA GLY A 344 -4.63 -3.42 -3.33
C GLY A 344 -6.01 -3.99 -2.97
N ALA A 345 -6.65 -4.74 -3.87
CA ALA A 345 -7.88 -5.47 -3.56
C ALA A 345 -7.68 -6.48 -2.43
N TRP A 346 -6.56 -7.22 -2.47
CA TRP A 346 -6.20 -8.17 -1.43
C TRP A 346 -5.91 -7.47 -0.09
N VAL A 347 -5.20 -6.34 -0.10
CA VAL A 347 -4.97 -5.52 1.10
C VAL A 347 -6.29 -5.01 1.69
N ALA A 348 -7.20 -4.52 0.85
CA ALA A 348 -8.51 -4.02 1.26
C ALA A 348 -9.37 -5.14 1.89
N ARG A 349 -9.38 -6.33 1.30
CA ARG A 349 -10.05 -7.52 1.87
C ARG A 349 -9.48 -7.90 3.23
N SER A 350 -8.15 -7.86 3.39
CA SER A 350 -7.51 -8.12 4.68
C SER A 350 -7.86 -7.06 5.73
N GLY A 351 -7.96 -5.79 5.32
CA GLY A 351 -8.38 -4.67 6.18
C GLY A 351 -9.82 -4.81 6.69
N ALA A 352 -10.74 -5.28 5.83
CA ALA A 352 -12.13 -5.54 6.22
C ALA A 352 -12.22 -6.61 7.31
N ARG A 353 -11.51 -7.74 7.15
CA ARG A 353 -11.47 -8.82 8.15
C ARG A 353 -10.92 -8.34 9.50
N LYS A 354 -9.89 -7.49 9.49
CA LYS A 354 -9.34 -6.93 10.75
C LYS A 354 -10.33 -6.00 11.45
N THR A 355 -11.17 -5.30 10.69
CA THR A 355 -12.20 -4.43 11.27
C THR A 355 -13.25 -5.28 11.99
N GLU A 356 -13.73 -6.36 11.36
CA GLU A 356 -14.65 -7.30 11.99
C GLU A 356 -14.09 -7.89 13.30
N LEU A 357 -12.81 -8.31 13.30
CA LEU A 357 -12.16 -8.83 14.50
C LEU A 357 -12.01 -7.79 15.61
N ASN A 358 -11.78 -6.52 15.27
CA ASN A 358 -11.72 -5.45 16.26
C ASN A 358 -13.12 -5.16 16.83
N ASP A 359 -14.14 -5.15 15.97
CA ASP A 359 -15.53 -4.94 16.38
C ASP A 359 -16.03 -6.08 17.27
N GLU A 360 -15.65 -7.33 16.99
CA GLU A 360 -15.94 -8.49 17.84
C GLU A 360 -15.26 -8.38 19.20
N ALA A 361 -13.97 -8.05 19.23
CA ALA A 361 -13.24 -7.83 20.48
C ALA A 361 -13.87 -6.71 21.32
N GLN A 362 -14.35 -5.65 20.67
CA GLN A 362 -15.05 -4.55 21.33
C GLN A 362 -16.42 -4.97 21.89
N ARG A 363 -17.20 -5.75 21.15
CA ARG A 363 -18.48 -6.30 21.63
C ARG A 363 -18.29 -7.27 22.80
N GLU A 364 -17.22 -8.06 22.79
CA GLU A 364 -16.88 -8.94 23.91
C GLU A 364 -16.50 -8.12 25.15
N TYR A 365 -15.71 -7.07 24.96
CA TYR A 365 -15.38 -6.12 26.02
C TYR A 365 -16.64 -5.51 26.65
N GLU A 366 -17.55 -4.99 25.83
CA GLU A 366 -18.83 -4.44 26.29
C GLU A 366 -19.67 -5.48 27.04
N ARG A 367 -19.75 -6.72 26.54
CA ARG A 367 -20.42 -7.83 27.24
C ARG A 367 -19.80 -8.13 28.61
N THR A 368 -18.47 -8.05 28.74
CA THR A 368 -17.80 -8.25 30.04
C THR A 368 -18.06 -7.11 31.02
N LEU A 369 -18.21 -5.88 30.53
CA LEU A 369 -18.59 -4.73 31.36
C LEU A 369 -20.04 -4.86 31.84
N GLU A 370 -20.96 -5.28 30.96
CA GLU A 370 -22.38 -5.47 31.30
C GLU A 370 -22.61 -6.61 32.30
N ALA A 371 -21.82 -7.69 32.23
CA ALA A 371 -21.95 -8.83 33.13
C ALA A 371 -21.69 -8.47 34.61
N GLY A 372 -20.92 -7.40 34.87
CA GLY A 372 -20.64 -6.89 36.21
C GLY A 372 -19.89 -7.89 37.12
N PRO A 373 -19.44 -7.44 38.31
CA PRO A 373 -18.77 -8.33 39.26
C PRO A 373 -19.74 -9.32 39.89
N THR A 374 -19.61 -10.61 39.59
CA THR A 374 -20.35 -11.67 40.29
C THR A 374 -19.74 -11.88 41.68
N LEU A 375 -20.46 -11.52 42.73
CA LEU A 375 -20.11 -11.90 44.11
C LEU A 375 -20.17 -13.43 44.20
N ALA A 376 -19.00 -14.08 44.22
CA ALA A 376 -18.92 -15.49 44.59
C ALA A 376 -19.46 -15.63 46.01
N ARG A 377 -20.59 -16.33 46.16
CA ARG A 377 -21.26 -16.58 47.43
C ARG A 377 -20.59 -17.72 48.18
#